data_AF-A0A948S3C1-F1
#
_entry.id   AF-A0A948S3C1-F1
#
_cell.length_a   1.000
_cell.length_b   1.000
_cell.length_c   1.000
_cell.angle_alpha   90.00
_cell.angle_beta   90.00
_cell.angle_gamma   90.00
#
_symmetry.space_group_name_H-M   'P 1'
#
loop_
_entity.id
_entity.type
_entity.pdbx_description
1 polymer ?
#
loop_
_entity_poly.entity_id
_entity_poly.type
_entity_poly.pdbx_seq_one_letter_code
_entity_poly.pdbx_strand_id
1 'polypeptide(L)'
;MNRFPYVASLGIFLSTLLSIYPQASVAGGRVPTTYNQRYQALFAEQELFRKRPELLGCVDASRDYVQGSNAAIFNKLRFQPSSAQMGFVAEDLVGGKVTRTVRIQAEGRVRAYSFLENWETAEINCTFVSGESARVHLSVIE
;
A
#
# COMPACT_ATOMS: atom_id res chain seq x y z
N MET A 1 -29.57 -0.54 -79.55
CA MET A 1 -28.12 -0.18 -79.55
C MET A 1 -27.91 0.98 -78.59
N ASN A 2 -26.89 0.89 -77.73
CA ASN A 2 -26.27 1.92 -76.87
C ASN A 2 -27.13 2.49 -75.73
N ARG A 3 -27.06 1.93 -74.51
CA ARG A 3 -26.03 2.11 -73.44
C ARG A 3 -26.13 3.46 -72.71
N PHE A 4 -26.73 3.43 -71.52
CA PHE A 4 -26.37 4.30 -70.39
C PHE A 4 -24.87 4.15 -70.07
N PRO A 5 -24.19 5.22 -69.65
CA PRO A 5 -23.91 5.31 -68.21
C PRO A 5 -23.96 6.74 -67.66
N TYR A 6 -24.85 6.94 -66.68
CA TYR A 6 -24.53 7.80 -65.54
C TYR A 6 -23.59 7.02 -64.61
N VAL A 7 -22.90 7.74 -63.73
CA VAL A 7 -22.04 7.23 -62.63
C VAL A 7 -20.60 6.93 -63.02
N ALA A 8 -19.77 7.98 -63.11
CA ALA A 8 -18.32 7.85 -62.99
C ALA A 8 -17.66 9.18 -62.59
N SER A 9 -18.00 9.76 -61.44
CA SER A 9 -17.26 10.94 -60.94
C SER A 9 -17.27 11.15 -59.42
N LEU A 10 -17.63 10.14 -58.62
CA LEU A 10 -17.74 10.31 -57.16
C LEU A 10 -17.09 9.19 -56.34
N GLY A 11 -16.13 8.47 -56.92
CA GLY A 11 -15.52 7.27 -56.31
C GLY A 11 -14.01 7.31 -56.08
N ILE A 12 -13.32 8.43 -56.33
CA ILE A 12 -11.84 8.49 -56.27
C ILE A 12 -11.34 9.52 -55.23
N PHE A 13 -12.22 10.24 -54.54
CA PHE A 13 -11.84 11.13 -53.43
C PHE A 13 -12.01 10.53 -52.03
N LEU A 14 -12.54 9.30 -51.92
CA LEU A 14 -12.81 8.66 -50.62
C LEU A 14 -11.80 7.57 -50.23
N SER A 15 -10.86 7.23 -51.10
CA SER A 15 -9.87 6.16 -50.88
C SER A 15 -8.47 6.65 -50.48
N THR A 16 -8.25 7.97 -50.37
CA THR A 16 -7.00 8.59 -49.89
C THR A 16 -7.07 9.12 -48.45
N LEU A 17 -8.18 8.91 -47.74
CA LEU A 17 -8.35 9.34 -46.34
C LEU A 17 -8.17 8.20 -45.30
N LEU A 18 -7.92 6.97 -45.73
CA LEU A 18 -7.79 5.80 -44.83
C LEU A 18 -6.33 5.43 -44.46
N SER A 19 -5.34 6.21 -44.90
CA SER A 19 -3.92 5.89 -44.70
C SER A 19 -3.24 6.64 -43.55
N ILE A 20 -3.99 7.31 -42.67
CA ILE A 20 -3.45 7.90 -41.44
C ILE A 20 -3.94 7.07 -40.26
N TYR A 21 -3.55 5.79 -40.23
CA TYR A 21 -3.41 5.13 -38.94
C TYR A 21 -2.18 5.77 -38.28
N PRO A 22 -2.30 6.47 -37.14
CA PRO A 22 -1.13 6.64 -36.32
C PRO A 22 -0.65 5.22 -35.99
N GLN A 23 0.57 4.88 -36.40
CA GLN A 23 1.26 3.75 -35.82
C GLN A 23 1.27 4.04 -34.31
N ALA A 24 0.38 3.39 -33.58
CA ALA A 24 0.51 3.24 -32.15
C ALA A 24 1.87 2.57 -32.01
N SER A 25 2.89 3.38 -31.73
CA SER A 25 4.16 2.88 -31.28
C SER A 25 3.79 2.04 -30.06
N VAL A 26 3.90 0.72 -30.23
CA VAL A 26 4.06 -0.19 -29.12
C VAL A 26 5.44 0.17 -28.55
N ALA A 27 5.50 1.32 -27.89
CA ALA A 27 6.39 1.50 -26.79
C ALA A 27 5.96 0.40 -25.84
N GLY A 28 6.74 -0.69 -25.83
CA GLY A 28 6.79 -1.60 -24.70
C GLY A 28 7.18 -0.73 -23.52
N GLY A 29 6.17 -0.06 -22.95
CA GLY A 29 6.32 0.96 -21.95
C GLY A 29 6.93 0.26 -20.78
N ARG A 30 8.23 0.44 -20.58
CA ARG A 30 8.86 0.14 -19.30
C ARG A 30 8.04 0.93 -18.30
N VAL A 31 7.18 0.23 -17.57
CA VAL A 31 6.43 0.78 -16.45
C VAL A 31 7.45 1.61 -15.66
N PRO A 32 7.18 2.90 -15.38
CA PRO A 32 8.10 3.74 -14.64
C PRO A 32 8.60 2.95 -13.43
N THR A 33 9.92 2.78 -13.31
CA THR A 33 10.52 1.83 -12.35
C THR A 33 10.08 2.11 -10.91
N THR A 34 9.78 3.37 -10.60
CA THR A 34 9.22 3.84 -9.32
C THR A 34 7.78 3.37 -9.07
N TYR A 35 6.94 3.30 -10.10
CA TYR A 35 5.57 2.81 -9.99
C TYR A 35 5.57 1.30 -9.71
N ASN A 36 6.40 0.54 -10.43
CA ASN A 36 6.52 -0.91 -10.23
C ASN A 36 7.08 -1.23 -8.82
N GLN A 37 8.06 -0.47 -8.35
CA GLN A 37 8.62 -0.61 -7.00
C GLN A 37 7.58 -0.42 -5.89
N ARG A 38 6.70 0.59 -6.01
CA ARG A 38 5.65 0.83 -5.00
C ARG A 38 4.64 -0.31 -4.94
N TYR A 39 4.24 -0.84 -6.10
CA TYR A 39 3.35 -2.00 -6.15
C TYR A 39 4.03 -3.24 -5.55
N GLN A 40 5.28 -3.51 -5.92
CA GLN A 40 6.05 -4.62 -5.37
C GLN A 40 6.21 -4.53 -3.85
N ALA A 41 6.43 -3.33 -3.31
CA ALA A 41 6.50 -3.12 -1.86
C ALA A 41 5.15 -3.42 -1.15
N LEU A 42 4.03 -2.98 -1.73
CA LEU A 42 2.69 -3.27 -1.20
C LEU A 42 2.38 -4.78 -1.26
N PHE A 43 2.73 -5.43 -2.36
CA PHE A 43 2.58 -6.89 -2.49
C PHE A 43 3.45 -7.64 -1.49
N ALA A 44 4.71 -7.24 -1.33
CA ALA A 44 5.62 -7.85 -0.36
C ALA A 44 5.10 -7.72 1.08
N GLU A 45 4.55 -6.56 1.44
CA GLU A 45 3.92 -6.34 2.75
C GLU A 45 2.73 -7.29 2.96
N GLN A 46 1.80 -7.35 2.01
CA GLN A 46 0.62 -8.22 2.08
C GLN A 46 1.00 -9.70 2.16
N GLU A 47 1.98 -10.13 1.37
CA GLU A 47 2.42 -11.52 1.34
C GLU A 47 3.15 -11.93 2.62
N LEU A 48 3.86 -11.01 3.27
CA LEU A 48 4.52 -11.24 4.55
C LEU A 48 3.52 -11.37 5.68
N PHE A 49 2.52 -10.49 5.75
CA PHE A 49 1.46 -10.64 6.74
C PHE A 49 0.52 -11.82 6.45
N ARG A 50 0.44 -12.31 5.20
CA ARG A 50 -0.21 -13.59 4.89
C ARG A 50 0.46 -14.76 5.61
N LYS A 51 1.78 -14.72 5.77
CA LYS A 51 2.55 -15.77 6.48
C LYS A 51 2.50 -15.61 8.00
N ARG A 52 2.18 -14.42 8.50
CA ARG A 52 2.12 -14.08 9.92
C ARG A 52 0.83 -13.33 10.29
N PRO A 53 -0.34 -13.99 10.14
CA PRO A 53 -1.63 -13.35 10.39
C PRO A 53 -1.82 -12.92 11.85
N GLU A 54 -1.07 -13.49 12.79
CA GLU A 54 -1.09 -13.11 14.20
C GLU A 54 -0.63 -11.67 14.47
N LEU A 55 0.12 -11.06 13.54
CA LEU A 55 0.59 -9.68 13.64
C LEU A 55 -0.42 -8.66 13.10
N LEU A 56 -1.35 -9.09 12.24
CA LEU A 56 -2.27 -8.19 11.52
C LEU A 56 -3.12 -7.34 12.46
N GLY A 57 -3.62 -7.93 13.55
CA GLY A 57 -4.40 -7.18 14.53
C GLY A 57 -3.63 -6.00 15.14
N CYS A 58 -2.31 -6.14 15.33
CA CYS A 58 -1.47 -5.06 15.84
C CYS A 58 -1.18 -4.00 14.77
N VAL A 59 -0.96 -4.42 13.53
CA VAL A 59 -0.79 -3.52 12.39
C VAL A 59 -2.01 -2.61 12.24
N ASP A 60 -3.20 -3.19 12.23
CA ASP A 60 -4.45 -2.46 12.05
C ASP A 60 -4.73 -1.53 13.22
N ALA A 61 -4.65 -2.04 14.46
CA ALA A 61 -4.84 -1.23 15.66
C ALA A 61 -3.85 -0.04 15.74
N SER A 62 -2.61 -0.23 15.28
CA SER A 62 -1.60 0.82 15.30
C SER A 62 -1.84 1.88 14.22
N ARG A 63 -2.28 1.48 13.04
CA ARG A 63 -2.71 2.41 11.99
C ARG A 63 -3.88 3.25 12.45
N ASP A 64 -4.88 2.61 13.04
CA ASP A 64 -6.08 3.28 13.57
C ASP A 64 -5.72 4.25 14.69
N TYR A 65 -4.84 3.85 15.61
CA TYR A 65 -4.37 4.73 16.69
C TYR A 65 -3.66 5.97 16.15
N VAL A 66 -2.74 5.80 15.19
CA VAL A 66 -1.98 6.91 14.60
C VAL A 66 -2.85 7.89 13.81
N GLN A 67 -3.89 7.38 13.13
CA GLN A 67 -4.82 8.21 12.37
C GLN A 67 -5.88 8.88 13.25
N GLY A 68 -6.36 8.18 14.30
CA GLY A 68 -7.44 8.65 15.16
C GLY A 68 -6.98 9.46 16.37
N SER A 69 -5.72 9.31 16.82
CA SER A 69 -5.21 9.99 18.02
C SER A 69 -4.37 11.21 17.68
N ASN A 70 -4.73 12.36 18.25
CA ASN A 70 -3.88 13.55 18.23
C ASN A 70 -2.71 13.47 19.22
N ALA A 71 -2.76 12.53 20.16
CA ALA A 71 -1.68 12.28 21.13
C ALA A 71 -0.58 11.36 20.57
N ALA A 72 -0.78 10.76 19.39
CA ALA A 72 0.24 9.92 18.75
C ALA A 72 1.43 10.77 18.28
N ILE A 73 2.64 10.31 18.59
CA ILE A 73 3.91 10.92 18.15
C ILE A 73 4.00 10.93 16.61
N PHE A 74 3.51 9.85 16.00
CA PHE A 74 3.48 9.66 14.56
C PHE A 74 2.12 10.04 13.96
N ASN A 75 2.09 10.39 12.68
CA ASN A 75 0.85 10.64 11.91
C ASN A 75 0.57 9.56 10.85
N LYS A 76 1.57 8.77 10.47
CA LYS A 76 1.47 7.64 9.53
C LYS A 76 2.50 6.58 9.91
N LEU A 77 2.16 5.33 9.62
CA LEU A 77 3.05 4.18 9.78
C LEU A 77 3.28 3.52 8.42
N ARG A 78 4.51 3.05 8.19
CA ARG A 78 4.89 2.19 7.08
C ARG A 78 5.53 0.93 7.64
N PHE A 79 4.95 -0.21 7.30
CA PHE A 79 5.50 -1.50 7.67
C PHE A 79 6.43 -1.98 6.56
N GLN A 80 7.57 -2.51 6.96
CA GLN A 80 8.55 -3.07 6.05
C GLN A 80 8.49 -4.60 6.11
N PRO A 81 9.10 -5.29 5.14
CA PRO A 81 9.33 -6.73 5.25
C PRO A 81 9.96 -7.18 6.57
N SER A 82 10.89 -6.39 7.11
CA SER A 82 11.56 -6.63 8.38
C SER A 82 10.60 -6.57 9.58
N SER A 83 9.52 -5.77 9.51
CA SER A 83 8.48 -5.69 10.54
C SER A 83 7.85 -7.06 10.83
N ALA A 84 7.54 -7.81 9.76
CA ALA A 84 6.97 -9.15 9.89
C ALA A 84 8.04 -10.18 10.33
N GLN A 85 9.29 -10.01 9.93
CA GLN A 85 10.37 -10.94 10.32
C GLN A 85 10.76 -10.79 11.80
N MET A 86 10.83 -9.56 12.30
CA MET A 86 11.23 -9.24 13.67
C MET A 86 10.06 -9.21 14.65
N GLY A 87 8.82 -9.32 14.14
CA GLY A 87 7.62 -9.30 14.96
C GLY A 87 7.61 -10.42 16.00
N PHE A 88 7.24 -10.11 17.23
CA PHE A 88 7.18 -11.05 18.34
C PHE A 88 5.76 -11.11 18.89
N VAL A 89 5.30 -12.33 19.22
CA VAL A 89 4.00 -12.55 19.85
C VAL A 89 4.22 -13.40 21.10
N ALA A 90 3.70 -12.92 22.22
CA ALA A 90 3.62 -13.66 23.47
C ALA A 90 2.17 -13.73 23.92
N GLU A 91 1.80 -14.87 24.48
CA GLU A 91 0.51 -15.07 25.13
C GLU A 91 0.76 -15.43 26.58
N ASP A 92 0.00 -14.82 27.47
CA ASP A 92 0.08 -15.07 28.90
C ASP A 92 -1.34 -15.11 29.50
N LEU A 93 -1.50 -15.82 30.61
CA LEU A 93 -2.75 -15.91 31.34
C LEU A 93 -2.64 -15.05 32.62
N VAL A 94 -3.13 -13.82 32.54
CA VAL A 94 -3.09 -12.86 33.66
C VAL A 94 -4.50 -12.69 34.22
N GLY A 95 -4.68 -13.02 35.51
CA GLY A 95 -5.98 -12.85 36.18
C GLY A 95 -7.11 -13.66 35.55
N GLY A 96 -6.81 -14.85 35.01
CA GLY A 96 -7.79 -15.71 34.34
C GLY A 96 -8.19 -15.27 32.94
N LYS A 97 -7.61 -14.17 32.42
CA LYS A 97 -7.81 -13.72 31.03
C LYS A 97 -6.57 -13.98 30.20
N VAL A 98 -6.79 -14.43 28.96
CA VAL A 98 -5.71 -14.52 27.96
C VAL A 98 -5.33 -13.11 27.53
N THR A 99 -4.05 -12.79 27.69
CA THR A 99 -3.42 -11.54 27.27
C THR A 99 -2.40 -11.87 26.19
N ARG A 100 -2.60 -11.31 25.00
CA ARG A 100 -1.65 -11.42 23.89
C ARG A 100 -0.91 -10.10 23.75
N THR A 101 0.42 -10.17 23.80
CA THR A 101 1.29 -9.02 23.54
C THR A 101 2.00 -9.23 22.21
N VAL A 102 1.87 -8.25 21.32
CA VAL A 102 2.51 -8.25 20.00
C VAL A 102 3.49 -7.08 19.95
N ARG A 103 4.74 -7.35 19.59
CA ARG A 103 5.77 -6.35 19.36
C ARG A 103 6.16 -6.36 17.89
N ILE A 104 6.08 -5.22 17.21
CA ILE A 104 6.50 -5.07 15.81
C ILE A 104 7.24 -3.75 15.65
N GLN A 105 8.11 -3.66 14.65
CA GLN A 105 8.76 -2.41 14.28
C GLN A 105 8.15 -1.86 13.00
N ALA A 106 8.15 -0.55 12.83
CA ALA A 106 7.70 0.12 11.61
C ALA A 106 8.47 1.43 11.41
N GLU A 107 8.31 2.09 10.28
CA GLU A 107 8.67 3.51 10.14
C GLU A 107 7.45 4.37 10.47
N GLY A 108 7.62 5.32 11.38
CA GLY A 108 6.62 6.31 11.74
C GLY A 108 6.99 7.68 11.20
N ARG A 109 6.05 8.37 10.54
CA ARG A 109 6.23 9.77 10.17
C ARG A 109 5.91 10.66 11.36
N VAL A 110 6.92 11.39 11.84
CA VAL A 110 6.81 12.23 13.03
C VAL A 110 5.85 13.40 12.78
N ARG A 111 4.91 13.64 13.70
CA ARG A 111 3.90 14.71 13.57
C ARG A 111 4.49 16.12 13.75
N ALA A 112 5.57 16.26 14.53
CA ALA A 112 6.16 17.55 14.91
C ALA A 112 6.81 18.33 13.75
N TYR A 113 7.27 17.65 12.70
CA TYR A 113 7.99 18.29 11.59
C TYR A 113 7.10 18.33 10.34
N SER A 114 6.38 19.43 10.11
CA SER A 114 5.43 19.53 8.99
C SER A 114 6.09 19.73 7.62
N PHE A 115 7.35 20.16 7.57
CA PHE A 115 8.03 20.59 6.34
C PHE A 115 8.93 19.54 5.70
N LEU A 116 9.43 18.57 6.48
CA LEU A 116 10.24 17.46 5.99
C LEU A 116 9.53 16.16 6.35
N GLU A 117 9.40 15.23 5.40
CA GLU A 117 8.91 13.89 5.68
C GLU A 117 9.96 13.13 6.49
N ASN A 118 10.03 13.39 7.80
CA ASN A 118 10.92 12.69 8.70
C ASN A 118 10.25 11.37 9.12
N TRP A 119 10.83 10.27 8.63
CA TRP A 119 10.43 8.91 8.97
C TRP A 119 11.45 8.37 9.97
N GLU A 120 10.97 7.96 11.13
CA GLU A 120 11.80 7.40 12.20
C GLU A 120 11.37 5.97 12.50
N THR A 121 12.30 5.17 13.01
CA THR A 121 11.99 3.81 13.44
C THR A 121 11.10 3.87 14.67
N ALA A 122 9.97 3.16 14.60
CA ALA A 122 8.98 3.07 15.66
C ALA A 122 8.93 1.64 16.19
N GLU A 123 9.03 1.49 17.51
CA GLU A 123 8.61 0.28 18.20
C GLU A 123 7.12 0.36 18.48
N ILE A 124 6.42 -0.71 18.19
CA ILE A 124 4.98 -0.82 18.35
C ILE A 124 4.70 -2.00 19.26
N ASN A 125 4.07 -1.71 20.40
CA ASN A 125 3.67 -2.68 21.38
C ASN A 125 2.14 -2.69 21.50
N CYS A 126 1.51 -3.76 21.02
CA CYS A 126 0.07 -3.96 21.13
C CYS A 126 -0.24 -5.00 22.20
N THR A 127 -1.15 -4.67 23.11
CA THR A 127 -1.67 -5.62 24.11
C THR A 127 -3.16 -5.85 23.87
N PHE A 128 -3.52 -7.11 23.67
CA PHE A 128 -4.88 -7.58 23.51
C PHE A 128 -5.27 -8.39 24.74
N VAL A 129 -6.26 -7.91 25.49
CA VAL A 129 -6.84 -8.65 26.62
C VAL A 129 -8.21 -9.14 26.17
N SER A 130 -8.51 -10.41 26.42
CA SER A 130 -9.81 -10.98 26.03
C SER A 130 -10.98 -10.15 26.59
N GLY A 131 -11.86 -9.69 25.68
CA GLY A 131 -13.01 -8.84 26.00
C GLY A 131 -12.73 -7.34 26.14
N GLU A 132 -11.51 -6.87 25.88
CA GLU A 132 -11.14 -5.45 25.95
C GLU A 132 -10.63 -4.92 24.60
N SER A 133 -10.63 -3.59 24.44
CA SER A 133 -10.02 -2.94 23.27
C SER A 133 -8.50 -3.08 23.30
N ALA A 134 -7.90 -3.21 22.12
CA ALA A 134 -6.45 -3.26 21.98
C ALA A 134 -5.80 -1.99 22.56
N ARG A 135 -4.76 -2.16 23.37
CA ARG A 135 -3.93 -1.07 23.89
C ARG A 135 -2.69 -0.98 23.03
N VAL A 136 -2.48 0.16 22.39
CA VAL A 136 -1.33 0.40 21.50
C VAL A 136 -0.39 1.39 22.16
N HIS A 137 0.89 1.03 22.25
CA HIS A 137 1.96 1.92 22.65
C HIS A 137 2.97 2.04 21.51
N LEU A 138 3.35 3.29 21.20
CA LEU A 138 4.30 3.64 20.16
C LEU A 138 5.46 4.41 20.80
N SER A 139 6.68 4.02 20.46
CA SER A 139 7.90 4.71 20.88
C SER A 139 8.87 4.85 19.70
N VAL A 140 9.68 5.90 19.70
CA VAL A 140 10.79 6.06 18.77
C VAL A 140 11.94 5.18 19.25
N ILE A 141 12.60 4.49 18.32
CA ILE A 141 13.86 3.79 18.57
C ILE A 141 14.99 4.70 18.05
N GLU A 142 15.87 5.14 18.95
CA GLU A 142 17.09 5.89 18.63
C GLU A 142 18.22 5.00 18.10
#